data_AF-A0A7J8AGT5-F1
#
_entry.id   AF-A0A7J8AGT5-F1
#
_cell.length_a   1.000
_cell.length_b   1.000
_cell.length_c   1.000
_cell.angle_alpha   90.00
_cell.angle_beta   90.00
_cell.angle_gamma   90.00
#
_symmetry.space_group_name_H-M   'P 1'
#
loop_
_entity.id
_entity.type
_entity.pdbx_description
1 polymer ?
#
loop_
_entity_poly.entity_id
_entity_poly.type
_entity_poly.pdbx_seq_one_letter_code
_entity_poly.pdbx_strand_id
1 'polypeptide(L)'
;MALAYYGFEDLPKEFDSRNTDYFEEALCYMLQHSQVKGPGIGLLGISLGADICLSMASFLKNISATVSINGSGFSGSKAICYKDTCIPPLGHDLRRIKTHFSGLLDIVDIRNDIVGGCENPSMIPIEKAQGPILFIAGQDDHNWRSELYAQIASERLQTHGRGKPQIIAYPGTGHYIEPPYFPMCPASLHRLLEKPVVWGGEPRAHSKAQIDAWKQILAFFCTHLGGTQKGASPKL
;
A
#
# COMPACT_ATOMS: atom_id res chain seq x y z
N MET A 1 -12.32 -10.49 1.61
CA MET A 1 -13.04 -9.86 0.49
C MET A 1 -12.02 -9.21 -0.42
N ALA A 2 -12.03 -9.53 -1.71
CA ALA A 2 -11.36 -8.72 -2.71
C ALA A 2 -12.30 -7.56 -3.07
N LEU A 3 -11.82 -6.32 -3.00
CA LEU A 3 -12.66 -5.13 -3.16
C LEU A 3 -12.27 -4.38 -4.43
N ALA A 4 -13.14 -4.41 -5.44
CA ALA A 4 -13.04 -3.51 -6.58
C ALA A 4 -13.41 -2.08 -6.15
N TYR A 5 -12.88 -1.05 -6.80
CA TYR A 5 -13.20 0.34 -6.47
C TYR A 5 -13.25 1.29 -7.68
N TYR A 6 -12.86 0.84 -8.87
CA TYR A 6 -13.12 1.50 -10.17
C TYR A 6 -12.82 0.53 -11.33
N GLY A 7 -13.34 0.82 -12.52
CA GLY A 7 -13.03 0.10 -13.76
C GLY A 7 -13.54 -1.34 -13.79
N PHE A 8 -14.60 -1.65 -13.05
CA PHE A 8 -15.19 -2.98 -12.92
C PHE A 8 -16.71 -2.88 -12.79
N GLU A 9 -17.44 -3.67 -13.59
CA GLU A 9 -18.92 -3.70 -13.61
C GLU A 9 -19.55 -2.30 -13.69
N ASP A 10 -20.40 -1.94 -12.73
CA ASP A 10 -21.13 -0.68 -12.64
C ASP A 10 -20.38 0.41 -11.86
N LEU A 11 -19.18 0.13 -11.35
CA LEU A 11 -18.33 1.12 -10.71
C LEU A 11 -17.85 2.18 -11.71
N PRO A 12 -17.45 3.38 -11.22
CA PRO A 12 -16.89 4.42 -12.06
C PRO A 12 -15.74 3.91 -12.94
N LYS A 13 -15.67 4.37 -14.20
CA LYS A 13 -14.61 3.96 -15.15
C LYS A 13 -13.22 4.41 -14.71
N GLU A 14 -13.15 5.52 -13.99
CA GLU A 14 -11.93 6.09 -13.44
C GLU A 14 -12.00 6.17 -11.92
N PHE A 15 -10.83 6.15 -11.29
CA PHE A 15 -10.75 6.31 -9.84
C PHE A 15 -11.21 7.71 -9.42
N ASP A 16 -12.26 7.78 -8.59
CA ASP A 16 -12.69 9.00 -7.91
C ASP A 16 -12.27 8.94 -6.44
N SER A 17 -11.41 9.87 -6.05
CA SER A 17 -10.79 9.91 -4.72
C SER A 17 -11.69 10.55 -3.65
N ARG A 18 -12.91 10.96 -4.01
CA ARG A 18 -13.93 11.54 -3.12
C ARG A 18 -14.88 10.53 -2.50
N ASN A 19 -14.78 9.25 -2.85
CA ASN A 19 -15.72 8.23 -2.38
C ASN A 19 -15.11 7.33 -1.30
N THR A 20 -14.60 7.92 -0.20
CA THR A 20 -14.14 7.10 0.93
C THR A 20 -15.27 6.39 1.66
N ASP A 21 -16.50 6.92 1.55
CA ASP A 21 -17.70 6.33 2.13
C ASP A 21 -17.96 4.92 1.57
N TYR A 22 -17.65 4.70 0.29
CA TYR A 22 -17.64 3.37 -0.34
C TYR A 22 -16.80 2.34 0.43
N PHE A 23 -15.62 2.73 0.94
CA PHE A 23 -14.78 1.82 1.70
C PHE A 23 -15.32 1.59 3.12
N GLU A 24 -16.04 2.56 3.70
CA GLU A 24 -16.76 2.40 4.96
C GLU A 24 -17.95 1.41 4.81
N GLU A 25 -18.67 1.45 3.70
CA GLU A 25 -19.72 0.49 3.37
C GLU A 25 -19.17 -0.93 3.24
N ALA A 26 -18.06 -1.09 2.50
CA ALA A 26 -17.39 -2.38 2.33
C ALA A 26 -16.88 -2.96 3.67
N LEU A 27 -16.35 -2.11 4.55
CA LEU A 27 -15.97 -2.45 5.92
C LEU A 27 -17.20 -2.92 6.73
N CYS A 28 -18.29 -2.16 6.70
CA CYS A 28 -19.53 -2.49 7.40
C CYS A 28 -20.11 -3.84 6.92
N TYR A 29 -20.13 -4.07 5.60
CA TYR A 29 -20.55 -5.33 5.01
C TYR A 29 -19.75 -6.52 5.54
N MET A 30 -18.41 -6.39 5.57
CA MET A 30 -17.54 -7.45 6.11
C MET A 30 -17.80 -7.71 7.60
N LEU A 31 -17.98 -6.67 8.42
CA LEU A 31 -18.21 -6.82 9.85
C LEU A 31 -19.59 -7.41 10.20
N GLN A 32 -20.59 -7.21 9.33
CA GLN A 32 -21.94 -7.76 9.51
C GLN A 32 -22.05 -9.22 9.03
N HIS A 33 -21.09 -9.72 8.26
CA HIS A 33 -21.12 -11.08 7.75
C HIS A 33 -20.93 -12.10 8.88
N SER A 34 -21.84 -13.06 9.02
CA SER A 34 -21.90 -14.00 10.17
C SER A 34 -20.66 -14.87 10.36
N GLN A 35 -19.88 -15.10 9.30
CA GLN A 35 -18.62 -15.88 9.36
C GLN A 35 -17.38 -15.00 9.62
N VAL A 36 -17.52 -13.68 9.76
CA VAL A 36 -16.41 -12.79 10.13
C VAL A 36 -16.38 -12.63 11.64
N LYS A 37 -15.24 -12.97 12.26
CA LYS A 37 -15.08 -13.03 13.72
C LYS A 37 -15.23 -11.68 14.42
N GLY A 38 -14.76 -10.59 13.81
CA GLY A 38 -14.68 -9.28 14.46
C GLY A 38 -13.69 -9.24 15.65
N PRO A 39 -13.70 -8.16 16.47
CA PRO A 39 -14.58 -6.98 16.38
C PRO A 39 -14.16 -5.97 15.29
N GLY A 40 -12.97 -6.14 14.70
CA GLY A 40 -12.49 -5.37 13.56
C GLY A 40 -11.98 -6.27 12.43
N ILE A 41 -11.50 -5.67 11.36
CA ILE A 41 -10.90 -6.39 10.22
C ILE A 41 -9.43 -6.02 10.00
N GLY A 42 -8.72 -6.89 9.29
CA GLY A 42 -7.41 -6.57 8.71
C GLY A 42 -7.55 -5.96 7.32
N LEU A 43 -6.67 -5.02 6.99
CA LEU A 43 -6.55 -4.42 5.66
C LEU A 43 -5.22 -4.83 5.02
N LEU A 44 -5.25 -5.29 3.78
CA LEU A 44 -4.08 -5.63 2.98
C LEU A 44 -4.17 -4.88 1.65
N GLY A 45 -3.19 -4.04 1.37
CA GLY A 45 -3.15 -3.28 0.13
C GLY A 45 -1.75 -3.25 -0.48
N ILE A 46 -1.71 -3.14 -1.81
CA ILE A 46 -0.50 -2.92 -2.60
C ILE A 46 -0.65 -1.63 -3.42
N SER A 47 0.44 -0.87 -3.59
CA SER A 47 0.45 0.34 -4.42
C SER A 47 -0.60 1.37 -3.94
N LEU A 48 -1.42 1.93 -4.84
CA LEU A 48 -2.56 2.78 -4.48
C LEU A 48 -3.53 2.10 -3.48
N GLY A 49 -3.70 0.78 -3.57
CA GLY A 49 -4.51 0.02 -2.62
C GLY A 49 -3.94 0.06 -1.20
N ALA A 50 -2.62 0.16 -1.05
CA ALA A 50 -1.97 0.35 0.24
C ALA A 50 -2.28 1.74 0.82
N ASP A 51 -2.25 2.78 -0.01
CA ASP A 51 -2.60 4.15 0.39
C ASP A 51 -4.09 4.26 0.77
N ILE A 52 -4.97 3.54 0.09
CA ILE A 52 -6.38 3.38 0.47
C ILE A 52 -6.48 2.70 1.85
N CYS A 53 -5.74 1.61 2.08
CA CYS A 53 -5.75 0.92 3.38
C CYS A 53 -5.27 1.83 4.52
N LEU A 54 -4.21 2.61 4.30
CA LEU A 54 -3.71 3.59 5.27
C LEU A 54 -4.74 4.70 5.53
N SER A 55 -5.43 5.16 4.49
CA SER A 55 -6.51 6.15 4.62
C SER A 55 -7.68 5.58 5.43
N MET A 56 -8.14 4.38 5.11
CA MET A 56 -9.18 3.66 5.86
C MET A 56 -8.78 3.51 7.32
N ALA A 57 -7.55 3.07 7.60
CA ALA A 57 -7.05 2.91 8.96
C ALA A 57 -7.05 4.24 9.74
N SER A 58 -6.77 5.36 9.06
CA SER A 58 -6.67 6.69 9.67
C SER A 58 -8.03 7.33 9.96
N PHE A 59 -9.04 7.03 9.14
CA PHE A 59 -10.36 7.69 9.20
C PHE A 59 -11.47 6.82 9.77
N LEU A 60 -11.41 5.50 9.55
CA LEU A 60 -12.47 4.57 9.92
C LEU A 60 -12.19 3.90 11.27
N LYS A 61 -13.26 3.42 11.91
CA LYS A 61 -13.19 2.61 13.13
C LYS A 61 -13.11 1.12 12.76
N ASN A 62 -12.86 0.27 13.76
CA ASN A 62 -12.89 -1.20 13.59
C ASN A 62 -11.86 -1.75 12.59
N ILE A 63 -10.74 -1.04 12.38
CA ILE A 63 -9.56 -1.56 11.69
C ILE A 63 -8.58 -2.09 12.72
N SER A 64 -8.41 -3.41 12.76
CA SER A 64 -7.59 -4.10 13.76
C SER A 64 -6.11 -4.17 13.38
N ALA A 65 -5.78 -4.22 12.09
CA ALA A 65 -4.39 -4.31 11.61
C ALA A 65 -4.31 -3.90 10.13
N THR A 66 -3.21 -3.27 9.72
CA THR A 66 -3.02 -2.85 8.31
C THR A 66 -1.67 -3.31 7.78
N VAL A 67 -1.65 -3.89 6.58
CA VAL A 67 -0.43 -4.17 5.82
C VAL A 67 -0.41 -3.32 4.56
N SER A 68 0.67 -2.55 4.40
CA SER A 68 0.94 -1.71 3.24
C SER A 68 2.13 -2.25 2.46
N ILE A 69 1.90 -2.80 1.27
CA ILE A 69 2.94 -3.26 0.34
C ILE A 69 3.22 -2.17 -0.68
N ASN A 70 4.44 -1.62 -0.70
CA ASN A 70 4.85 -0.57 -1.63
C ASN A 70 3.86 0.61 -1.70
N GLY A 71 3.28 0.98 -0.56
CA GLY A 71 2.43 2.16 -0.41
C GLY A 71 3.27 3.43 -0.29
N SER A 72 2.68 4.58 -0.65
CA SER A 72 3.33 5.88 -0.50
C SER A 72 3.03 6.55 0.84
N GLY A 73 1.86 6.32 1.45
CA GLY A 73 1.42 7.07 2.61
C GLY A 73 1.06 8.54 2.31
N PHE A 74 0.99 8.92 1.03
CA PHE A 74 0.64 10.27 0.57
C PHE A 74 -0.54 10.23 -0.39
N SER A 75 -1.37 11.26 -0.35
CA SER A 75 -2.31 11.53 -1.44
C SER A 75 -1.54 11.76 -2.74
N GLY A 76 -1.85 10.96 -3.77
CA GLY A 76 -1.15 10.97 -5.05
C GLY A 76 -1.58 12.13 -5.95
N SER A 77 -2.12 11.81 -7.13
CA SER A 77 -2.55 12.82 -8.12
C SER A 77 -3.93 13.40 -7.85
N LYS A 78 -4.75 12.77 -6.99
CA LYS A 78 -6.09 13.23 -6.64
C LYS A 78 -6.24 13.29 -5.11
N ALA A 79 -6.94 14.32 -4.63
CA ALA A 79 -7.18 14.57 -3.20
C ALA A 79 -7.95 13.41 -2.55
N ILE A 80 -7.57 12.97 -1.35
CA ILE A 80 -8.32 11.95 -0.61
C ILE A 80 -9.29 12.67 0.33
N CYS A 81 -10.59 12.50 0.16
CA CYS A 81 -11.59 13.17 0.99
C CYS A 81 -12.48 12.16 1.72
N TYR A 82 -12.63 12.32 3.03
CA TYR A 82 -13.59 11.64 3.90
C TYR A 82 -14.39 12.66 4.72
N LYS A 83 -15.70 12.70 4.50
CA LYS A 83 -16.61 13.70 5.09
C LYS A 83 -16.04 15.12 4.89
N ASP A 84 -15.86 15.89 5.96
CA ASP A 84 -15.34 17.26 5.90
C ASP A 84 -13.81 17.34 5.85
N THR A 85 -13.09 16.21 5.85
CA THR A 85 -11.63 16.17 5.82
C THR A 85 -11.13 15.80 4.42
N CYS A 86 -10.31 16.68 3.82
CA CYS A 86 -9.63 16.40 2.56
C CYS A 86 -8.12 16.55 2.71
N ILE A 87 -7.39 15.55 2.23
CA ILE A 87 -5.94 15.56 2.09
C ILE A 87 -5.62 16.05 0.66
N PRO A 88 -4.90 17.17 0.48
CA PRO A 88 -4.54 17.67 -0.83
C PRO A 88 -3.60 16.70 -1.57
N PRO A 89 -3.64 16.66 -2.91
CA PRO A 89 -2.75 15.82 -3.69
C PRO A 89 -1.31 16.35 -3.62
N LEU A 90 -0.34 15.44 -3.49
CA LEU A 90 1.08 15.78 -3.58
C LEU A 90 1.43 16.28 -5.00
N GLY A 91 0.76 15.72 -6.01
CA GLY A 91 1.02 16.01 -7.42
C GLY A 91 2.28 15.35 -7.96
N HIS A 92 2.52 15.58 -9.25
CA HIS A 92 3.63 15.00 -9.99
C HIS A 92 4.07 15.92 -11.15
N ASP A 93 5.28 15.71 -11.64
CA ASP A 93 5.87 16.40 -12.78
C ASP A 93 6.43 15.37 -13.78
N LEU A 94 5.74 15.22 -14.91
CA LEU A 94 6.13 14.27 -15.96
C LEU A 94 7.47 14.60 -16.62
N ARG A 95 7.99 15.83 -16.47
CA ARG A 95 9.32 16.21 -16.95
C ARG A 95 10.45 15.50 -16.19
N ARG A 96 10.16 14.90 -15.03
CA ARG A 96 11.10 14.12 -14.22
C ARG A 96 11.22 12.65 -14.66
N ILE A 97 10.46 12.22 -15.68
CA ILE A 97 10.58 10.88 -16.25
C ILE A 97 11.98 10.70 -16.84
N LYS A 98 12.60 9.56 -16.54
CA LYS A 98 13.88 9.15 -17.14
C LYS A 98 13.62 8.10 -18.21
N THR A 99 14.48 8.06 -19.22
CA THR A 99 14.43 7.04 -20.28
C THR A 99 15.68 6.19 -20.20
N HIS A 100 15.52 4.88 -20.06
CA HIS A 100 16.63 3.92 -20.14
C HIS A 100 17.11 3.77 -21.59
N PHE A 101 18.33 3.26 -21.79
CA PHE A 101 18.85 2.93 -23.12
C PHE A 101 17.95 1.97 -23.92
N SER A 102 17.16 1.14 -23.24
CA SER A 102 16.16 0.24 -23.85
C SER A 102 14.92 0.95 -24.40
N GLY A 103 14.76 2.26 -24.14
CA GLY A 103 13.55 3.02 -24.45
C GLY A 103 12.42 2.89 -23.43
N LEU A 104 12.60 2.07 -22.38
CA LEU A 104 11.67 1.99 -21.26
C LEU A 104 11.75 3.25 -20.40
N LEU A 105 10.60 3.67 -19.88
CA LEU A 105 10.51 4.82 -18.99
C LEU A 105 10.67 4.42 -17.53
N ASP A 106 11.36 5.25 -16.78
CA ASP A 106 11.46 5.16 -15.33
C ASP A 106 10.75 6.37 -14.71
N ILE A 107 9.76 6.07 -13.88
CA ILE A 107 8.83 7.05 -13.31
C ILE A 107 9.05 7.27 -11.82
N VAL A 108 10.07 6.65 -11.22
CA VAL A 108 10.31 6.65 -9.77
C VAL A 108 10.39 8.06 -9.17
N ASP A 109 10.81 9.05 -9.96
CA ASP A 109 11.04 10.44 -9.54
C ASP A 109 9.94 11.42 -9.98
N ILE A 110 8.81 10.96 -10.54
CA ILE A 110 7.77 11.89 -11.04
C ILE A 110 7.01 12.60 -9.91
N ARG A 111 6.91 12.03 -8.72
CA ARG A 111 6.19 12.66 -7.60
C ARG A 111 6.93 13.92 -7.15
N ASN A 112 6.16 14.94 -6.75
CA ASN A 112 6.72 16.17 -6.21
C ASN A 112 7.48 15.92 -4.90
N ASP A 113 8.37 16.84 -4.57
CA ASP A 113 9.22 16.73 -3.39
C ASP A 113 8.37 16.80 -2.10
N ILE A 114 8.70 15.94 -1.14
CA ILE A 114 7.97 15.81 0.14
C ILE A 114 8.49 16.87 1.12
N VAL A 115 8.32 18.15 0.77
CA VAL A 115 8.76 19.27 1.61
C VAL A 115 8.08 19.16 2.97
N GLY A 116 8.87 19.23 4.05
CA GLY A 116 8.38 19.03 5.42
C GLY A 116 8.33 17.56 5.88
N GLY A 117 8.70 16.60 5.04
CA GLY A 117 8.80 15.19 5.42
C GLY A 117 7.49 14.65 5.98
N CYS A 118 7.51 14.18 7.23
CA CYS A 118 6.32 13.65 7.89
C CYS A 118 5.25 14.70 8.25
N GLU A 119 5.54 16.00 8.15
CA GLU A 119 4.56 17.08 8.36
C GLU A 119 3.99 17.64 7.05
N ASN A 120 4.31 17.02 5.91
CA ASN A 120 3.78 17.45 4.62
C ASN A 120 2.23 17.34 4.60
N PRO A 121 1.51 18.36 4.09
CA PRO A 121 0.05 18.39 4.13
C PRO A 121 -0.62 17.31 3.29
N SER A 122 0.10 16.70 2.35
CA SER A 122 -0.42 15.62 1.50
C SER A 122 -0.26 14.24 2.15
N MET A 123 0.36 14.15 3.33
CA MET A 123 0.55 12.90 4.04
C MET A 123 -0.77 12.41 4.61
N ILE A 124 -1.03 11.11 4.48
CA ILE A 124 -2.16 10.47 5.16
C ILE A 124 -1.90 10.53 6.68
N PRO A 125 -2.87 10.97 7.51
CA PRO A 125 -2.68 11.15 8.94
C PRO A 125 -2.70 9.80 9.69
N ILE A 126 -1.74 8.93 9.36
CA ILE A 126 -1.61 7.55 9.85
C ILE A 126 -1.42 7.46 11.36
N GLU A 127 -1.04 8.56 12.03
CA GLU A 127 -1.05 8.66 13.49
C GLU A 127 -2.44 8.44 14.11
N LYS A 128 -3.52 8.67 13.34
CA LYS A 128 -4.90 8.45 13.78
C LYS A 128 -5.33 6.98 13.75
N ALA A 129 -4.58 6.14 13.04
CA ALA A 129 -4.86 4.71 12.97
C ALA A 129 -4.82 4.07 14.35
N GLN A 130 -5.77 3.19 14.65
CA GLN A 130 -5.84 2.55 15.97
C GLN A 130 -4.97 1.29 16.04
N GLY A 131 -5.08 0.41 15.03
CA GLY A 131 -4.30 -0.82 14.94
C GLY A 131 -2.83 -0.64 14.54
N PRO A 132 -2.01 -1.68 14.70
CA PRO A 132 -0.64 -1.71 14.19
C PRO A 132 -0.60 -1.70 12.65
N ILE A 133 0.52 -1.22 12.12
CA ILE A 133 0.79 -1.14 10.69
C ILE A 133 2.11 -1.88 10.39
N LEU A 134 2.07 -2.78 9.40
CA LEU A 134 3.23 -3.41 8.80
C LEU A 134 3.47 -2.79 7.42
N PHE A 135 4.67 -2.27 7.19
CA PHE A 135 5.12 -1.83 5.88
C PHE A 135 6.03 -2.88 5.26
N ILE A 136 5.73 -3.25 4.01
CA ILE A 136 6.57 -4.09 3.18
C ILE A 136 6.99 -3.25 1.98
N ALA A 137 8.30 -3.12 1.75
CA ALA A 137 8.86 -2.30 0.68
C ALA A 137 9.84 -3.11 -0.18
N GLY A 138 9.77 -2.94 -1.49
CA GLY A 138 10.83 -3.28 -2.42
C GLY A 138 11.86 -2.15 -2.47
N GLN A 139 13.15 -2.46 -2.28
CA GLN A 139 14.21 -1.45 -2.36
C GLN A 139 14.54 -1.06 -3.80
N ASP A 140 14.08 -1.84 -4.77
CA ASP A 140 14.24 -1.58 -6.21
C ASP A 140 12.90 -1.19 -6.84
N ASP A 141 12.00 -0.55 -6.07
CA ASP A 141 10.72 -0.07 -6.58
C ASP A 141 10.91 1.13 -7.51
N HIS A 142 10.60 0.93 -8.79
CA HIS A 142 10.68 1.96 -9.83
C HIS A 142 9.36 2.68 -10.14
N ASN A 143 8.26 2.31 -9.47
CA ASN A 143 7.01 3.09 -9.55
C ASN A 143 7.12 4.35 -8.68
N TRP A 144 7.65 4.20 -7.47
CA TRP A 144 7.96 5.31 -6.57
C TRP A 144 8.87 4.85 -5.41
N ARG A 145 9.31 5.79 -4.57
CA ARG A 145 10.29 5.54 -3.48
C ARG A 145 9.67 4.88 -2.23
N SER A 146 9.20 3.65 -2.35
CA SER A 146 8.46 2.92 -1.29
C SER A 146 9.21 2.80 0.04
N GLU A 147 10.53 2.54 0.04
CA GLU A 147 11.31 2.47 1.29
C GLU A 147 11.38 3.82 2.00
N LEU A 148 11.63 4.90 1.25
CA LEU A 148 11.64 6.27 1.79
C LEU A 148 10.28 6.61 2.40
N TYR A 149 9.20 6.27 1.70
CA TYR A 149 7.83 6.49 2.19
C TYR A 149 7.53 5.72 3.48
N ALA A 150 7.94 4.46 3.57
CA ALA A 150 7.79 3.68 4.81
C ALA A 150 8.58 4.29 5.98
N GLN A 151 9.77 4.83 5.72
CA GLN A 151 10.58 5.54 6.73
C GLN A 151 9.91 6.82 7.22
N ILE A 152 9.39 7.65 6.30
CA ILE A 152 8.65 8.89 6.64
C ILE A 152 7.36 8.56 7.40
N ALA A 153 6.65 7.50 7.01
CA ALA A 153 5.48 7.00 7.73
C ALA A 153 5.82 6.58 9.18
N SER A 154 6.94 5.90 9.37
CA SER A 154 7.46 5.56 10.69
C SER A 154 7.82 6.80 11.52
N GLU A 155 8.39 7.83 10.90
CA GLU A 155 8.64 9.12 11.55
C GLU A 155 7.35 9.78 12.01
N ARG A 156 6.33 9.90 11.14
CA ARG A 156 5.01 10.45 11.47
C ARG A 156 4.42 9.80 12.71
N LEU A 157 4.39 8.47 12.72
CA LEU A 157 3.87 7.68 13.83
C LEU A 157 4.60 7.99 15.14
N GLN A 158 5.94 7.96 15.12
CA GLN A 158 6.76 8.18 16.30
C GLN A 158 6.65 9.61 16.85
N THR A 159 6.65 10.63 15.96
CA THR A 159 6.49 12.04 16.34
C THR A 159 5.14 12.30 17.02
N HIS A 160 4.10 11.53 16.68
CA HIS A 160 2.77 11.62 17.29
C HIS A 160 2.56 10.60 18.42
N GLY A 161 3.64 10.07 19.01
CA GLY A 161 3.59 9.21 20.20
C GLY A 161 3.11 7.78 19.95
N ARG A 162 3.02 7.34 18.69
CA ARG A 162 2.73 5.94 18.34
C ARG A 162 4.01 5.12 18.39
N GLY A 163 3.88 3.81 18.62
CA GLY A 163 5.01 2.89 18.54
C GLY A 163 5.61 2.81 17.14
N LYS A 164 6.91 2.51 17.05
CA LYS A 164 7.60 2.31 15.77
C LYS A 164 6.95 1.14 15.01
N PRO A 165 6.49 1.34 13.76
CA PRO A 165 5.91 0.26 12.97
C PRO A 165 6.98 -0.75 12.54
N GLN A 166 6.55 -1.96 12.19
CA GLN A 166 7.42 -2.91 11.52
C GLN A 166 7.59 -2.49 10.05
N ILE A 167 8.83 -2.40 9.59
CA ILE A 167 9.18 -2.18 8.19
C ILE A 167 10.05 -3.34 7.74
N ILE A 168 9.68 -3.96 6.62
CA ILE A 168 10.48 -5.00 5.97
C ILE A 168 10.81 -4.51 4.57
N ALA A 169 12.10 -4.24 4.33
CA ALA A 169 12.61 -3.80 3.05
C ALA A 169 13.37 -4.95 2.38
N TYR A 170 13.00 -5.30 1.15
CA TYR A 170 13.62 -6.39 0.39
C TYR A 170 14.55 -5.85 -0.71
N PRO A 171 15.86 -6.15 -0.65
CA PRO A 171 16.80 -5.83 -1.73
C PRO A 171 16.42 -6.50 -3.06
N GLY A 172 16.67 -5.82 -4.18
CA GLY A 172 16.43 -6.37 -5.53
C GLY A 172 14.98 -6.76 -5.78
N THR A 173 14.03 -6.08 -5.14
CA THR A 173 12.59 -6.35 -5.22
C THR A 173 11.90 -5.09 -5.69
N GLY A 174 11.08 -5.22 -6.74
CA GLY A 174 10.38 -4.11 -7.38
C GLY A 174 8.99 -3.84 -6.81
N HIS A 175 8.17 -3.14 -7.60
CA HIS A 175 6.86 -2.65 -7.19
C HIS A 175 5.82 -3.76 -6.95
N TYR A 176 5.78 -4.78 -7.80
CA TYR A 176 4.74 -5.82 -7.75
C TYR A 176 5.15 -7.03 -6.90
N ILE A 177 5.05 -6.91 -5.58
CA ILE A 177 5.24 -8.02 -4.64
C ILE A 177 3.96 -8.86 -4.58
N GLU A 178 3.82 -9.73 -5.57
CA GLU A 178 2.69 -10.67 -5.71
C GLU A 178 2.78 -11.86 -4.71
N PRO A 179 1.74 -12.70 -4.62
CA PRO A 179 1.81 -13.97 -3.89
C PRO A 179 2.96 -14.87 -4.38
N PRO A 180 3.40 -15.84 -3.55
CA PRO A 180 4.56 -16.68 -3.86
C PRO A 180 4.50 -17.33 -5.24
N TYR A 181 5.66 -17.32 -5.93
CA TYR A 181 5.88 -17.94 -7.24
C TYR A 181 5.20 -17.25 -8.44
N PHE A 182 4.53 -16.12 -8.26
CA PHE A 182 4.15 -15.27 -9.39
C PHE A 182 5.40 -14.76 -10.11
N PRO A 183 5.51 -14.95 -11.45
CA PRO A 183 6.68 -14.50 -12.19
C PRO A 183 6.77 -12.97 -12.13
N MET A 184 7.99 -12.47 -11.89
CA MET A 184 8.23 -11.04 -11.85
C MET A 184 8.04 -10.43 -13.26
N CYS A 185 7.31 -9.32 -13.32
CA CYS A 185 7.11 -8.51 -14.52
C CYS A 185 8.01 -7.27 -14.44
N PRO A 186 9.15 -7.22 -15.16
CA PRO A 186 10.11 -6.12 -15.01
C PRO A 186 9.62 -4.81 -15.63
N ALA A 187 8.74 -4.89 -16.64
CA ALA A 187 8.17 -3.74 -17.32
C ALA A 187 6.81 -4.08 -17.97
N SER A 188 5.90 -3.11 -17.98
CA SER A 188 4.62 -3.21 -18.68
C SER A 188 4.04 -1.82 -18.99
N LEU A 189 2.91 -1.76 -19.68
CA LEU A 189 2.23 -0.50 -20.00
C LEU A 189 1.66 0.14 -18.72
N HIS A 190 2.14 1.33 -18.36
CA HIS A 190 1.56 2.09 -17.25
C HIS A 190 0.22 2.69 -17.66
N ARG A 191 -0.88 2.27 -17.01
CA ARG A 191 -2.25 2.61 -17.41
C ARG A 191 -2.51 4.11 -17.59
N LEU A 192 -1.97 4.95 -16.72
CA LEU A 192 -2.19 6.41 -16.80
C LEU A 192 -1.28 7.13 -17.79
N LEU A 193 -0.12 6.55 -18.10
CA LEU A 193 0.86 7.18 -19.00
C LEU A 193 0.76 6.63 -20.42
N GLU A 194 0.08 5.49 -20.60
CA GLU A 194 -0.03 4.74 -21.85
C GLU A 194 1.34 4.50 -22.50
N LYS A 195 2.37 4.29 -21.66
CA LYS A 195 3.76 4.06 -22.07
C LYS A 195 4.37 2.91 -21.25
N PRO A 196 5.30 2.14 -21.82
CA PRO A 196 5.98 1.06 -21.11
C PRO A 196 6.93 1.64 -20.07
N VAL A 197 6.76 1.23 -18.81
CA VAL A 197 7.59 1.65 -17.68
C VAL A 197 8.27 0.45 -17.03
N VAL A 198 9.39 0.68 -16.35
CA VAL A 198 10.03 -0.31 -15.48
C VAL A 198 9.37 -0.33 -14.10
N TRP A 199 9.27 -1.53 -13.51
CA TRP A 199 8.74 -1.75 -12.16
C TRP A 199 9.82 -2.15 -11.15
N GLY A 200 11.01 -2.47 -11.67
CA GLY A 200 12.17 -2.95 -10.93
C GLY A 200 12.06 -4.40 -10.45
N GLY A 201 13.08 -4.83 -9.72
CA GLY A 201 13.25 -6.17 -9.19
C GLY A 201 14.22 -7.03 -10.01
N GLU A 202 14.86 -7.97 -9.31
CA GLU A 202 15.73 -9.00 -9.87
C GLU A 202 15.07 -10.38 -9.68
N PRO A 203 14.96 -11.25 -10.71
CA PRO A 203 14.07 -12.41 -10.65
C PRO A 203 14.26 -13.32 -9.42
N ARG A 204 15.51 -13.56 -9.05
CA ARG A 204 15.85 -14.40 -7.89
C ARG A 204 15.58 -13.70 -6.55
N ALA A 205 15.86 -12.42 -6.45
CA ALA A 205 15.65 -11.67 -5.21
C ALA A 205 14.16 -11.42 -4.98
N HIS A 206 13.46 -10.97 -6.02
CA HIS A 206 12.03 -10.70 -6.03
C HIS A 206 11.20 -11.94 -5.66
N SER A 207 11.51 -13.10 -6.24
CA SER A 207 10.82 -14.35 -5.90
C SER A 207 11.00 -14.77 -4.44
N LYS A 208 12.19 -14.58 -3.87
CA LYS A 208 12.44 -14.81 -2.44
C LYS A 208 11.66 -13.82 -1.57
N ALA A 209 11.59 -12.56 -1.97
CA ALA A 209 10.83 -11.53 -1.28
C ALA A 209 9.33 -11.84 -1.25
N GLN A 210 8.74 -12.29 -2.35
CA GLN A 210 7.33 -12.72 -2.40
C GLN A 210 7.04 -13.87 -1.42
N ILE A 211 7.93 -14.86 -1.35
CA ILE A 211 7.80 -16.00 -0.42
C ILE A 211 7.85 -15.53 1.04
N ASP A 212 8.81 -14.67 1.37
CA ASP A 212 8.95 -14.16 2.73
C ASP A 212 7.81 -13.21 3.11
N ALA A 213 7.50 -12.22 2.26
CA ALA A 213 6.42 -11.27 2.46
C ALA A 213 5.10 -11.97 2.76
N TRP A 214 4.77 -13.04 2.03
CA TRP A 214 3.58 -13.86 2.31
C TRP A 214 3.57 -14.44 3.72
N LYS A 215 4.70 -14.96 4.21
CA LYS A 215 4.81 -15.47 5.59
C LYS A 215 4.67 -14.35 6.61
N GLN A 216 5.27 -13.19 6.36
CA GLN A 216 5.19 -12.02 7.25
C GLN A 216 3.75 -11.51 7.36
N ILE A 217 3.01 -11.44 6.24
CA ILE A 217 1.60 -11.05 6.20
C ILE A 217 0.75 -12.01 7.02
N LEU A 218 0.92 -13.32 6.81
CA LEU A 218 0.19 -14.34 7.59
C LEU A 218 0.50 -14.24 9.08
N ALA A 219 1.78 -14.11 9.46
CA ALA A 219 2.19 -14.00 10.85
C ALA A 219 1.62 -12.74 11.52
N PHE A 220 1.65 -11.60 10.81
CA PHE A 220 1.12 -10.32 11.27
C PHE A 220 -0.39 -10.40 11.51
N PHE A 221 -1.17 -10.90 10.54
CA PHE A 221 -2.61 -11.03 10.71
C PHE A 221 -3.01 -12.10 11.73
N CYS A 222 -2.30 -13.23 11.84
CA CYS A 222 -2.54 -14.20 12.91
C CYS A 222 -2.41 -13.55 14.29
N THR A 223 -1.34 -12.78 14.49
CA THR A 223 -1.07 -12.07 15.75
C THR A 223 -2.17 -11.06 16.08
N HIS A 224 -2.60 -10.25 15.11
CA HIS A 224 -3.47 -9.10 15.39
C HIS A 224 -4.97 -9.32 15.16
N LEU A 225 -5.36 -10.40 14.46
CA LEU A 225 -6.77 -10.77 14.25
C LEU A 225 -7.17 -12.01 15.08
N GLY A 226 -6.28 -12.47 15.96
CA GLY A 226 -6.54 -13.58 16.88
C GLY A 226 -6.64 -14.95 16.18
N GLY A 227 -5.78 -15.17 15.18
CA GLY A 227 -5.58 -16.48 14.56
C GLY A 227 -4.54 -17.28 15.33
N THR A 228 -4.85 -18.52 15.70
CA THR A 228 -3.83 -19.46 16.18
C THR A 228 -2.92 -19.84 15.02
N GLN A 229 -1.62 -19.62 15.13
CA GLN A 229 -0.65 -20.24 14.23
C GLN A 229 -0.73 -21.76 14.45
N LYS A 230 -1.54 -22.44 13.64
CA LYS A 230 -1.38 -23.89 13.47
C LYS A 230 -0.04 -24.06 12.77
N GLY A 231 1.00 -24.31 13.56
CA GLY A 231 2.32 -24.67 13.06
C GLY A 231 2.13 -25.70 11.96
N ALA A 232 2.66 -25.42 10.78
CA ALA A 232 2.65 -26.37 9.68
C ALA A 232 3.31 -27.64 10.22
N SER A 233 2.53 -28.68 10.50
CA SER A 233 3.07 -30.02 10.66
C SER A 233 3.72 -30.35 9.32
N PRO A 234 5.03 -30.62 9.25
CA PRO A 234 5.61 -31.14 8.03
C PRO A 234 4.97 -32.51 7.82
N LYS A 235 4.03 -32.59 6.88
CA LYS A 235 3.61 -33.89 6.36
C LYS A 235 4.74 -34.34 5.44
N LEU A 236 5.43 -35.38 5.94
CA LEU A 236 6.36 -36.32 5.31
C LEU A 236 6.59 -36.14 3.81
#